data_AF-A0AAU9RSQ3-F1
#
_entry.id   AF-A0AAU9RSQ3-F1
#
_cell.length_a   1.000
_cell.length_b   1.000
_cell.length_c   1.000
_cell.angle_alpha   90.00
_cell.angle_beta   90.00
_cell.angle_gamma   90.00
#
_symmetry.space_group_name_H-M   'P 1'
#
loop_
_entity.id
_entity.type
_entity.pdbx_description
1 polymer ?
#
loop_
_entity_poly.entity_id
_entity_poly.type
_entity_poly.pdbx_seq_one_letter_code
_entity_poly.pdbx_strand_id
1 'polypeptide(L)'
;MLENTHQEAKTILQVRSVCVLHLLSHKMVQSFRIVREEETTLMVEKIRGSSVVNLSDMLVSLTNSVISRVTLGRNYWEGEASNEIMYVNQENEKANEFSSSDFEQKSKKTKSSVSLKGGWKLKEMIGRLAELLGVVDIGVYIPWLSWLNRINGLDGKAEKLAREFDEFIEAVVAEHVHGRRRECNKALRFNMTIWSLGSFLQDMFGAGTDTTFTLLEWTVAELLKHQETMKKLQKEVKEIGRGKRYIAEDDLEKMHYLKAVIKECLRLHTPLPILLPRESLKDVRVMGYDIDAGTQVLVNVRAIARDPSSWEHPEEFRPERFLNSSIDFKGKDFEFIPFGAGRRGCPGTLFAINVTELALANIVYKFDLSLPDGASSEDLDMSEGTGITIHRKNPLIVLAAERL
;
A
#
# COMPACT_ATOMS: atom_id res chain seq x y z
N MET A 1 -22.95 20.08 20.26
CA MET A 1 -21.77 19.22 20.04
C MET A 1 -22.13 17.73 20.01
N LEU A 2 -22.90 17.20 20.96
CA LEU A 2 -23.24 15.76 21.02
C LEU A 2 -24.13 15.21 19.87
N GLU A 3 -25.03 16.02 19.30
CA GLU A 3 -25.86 15.60 18.15
C GLU A 3 -25.06 15.50 16.84
N ASN A 4 -24.07 16.39 16.63
CA ASN A 4 -23.16 16.31 15.49
C ASN A 4 -22.29 15.05 15.55
N THR A 5 -21.75 14.72 16.73
CA THR A 5 -20.93 13.50 16.92
C THR A 5 -21.72 12.22 16.66
N HIS A 6 -23.03 12.19 16.96
CA HIS A 6 -23.85 11.00 16.71
C HIS A 6 -24.16 10.81 15.22
N GLN A 7 -24.39 11.89 14.48
CA GLN A 7 -24.61 11.85 13.04
C GLN A 7 -23.30 11.51 12.30
N GLU A 8 -22.18 12.10 12.71
CA GLU A 8 -20.84 11.77 12.20
C GLU A 8 -20.49 10.30 12.46
N ALA A 9 -20.74 9.79 13.68
CA ALA A 9 -20.51 8.37 13.99
C ALA A 9 -21.35 7.42 13.13
N LYS A 10 -22.62 7.77 12.85
CA LYS A 10 -23.48 7.01 11.93
C LYS A 10 -22.93 7.03 10.51
N THR A 11 -22.50 8.18 10.01
CA THR A 11 -21.89 8.32 8.68
C THR A 11 -20.60 7.49 8.57
N ILE A 12 -19.72 7.53 9.58
CA ILE A 12 -18.46 6.77 9.57
C ILE A 12 -18.73 5.25 9.57
N LEU A 13 -19.73 4.79 10.34
CA LEU A 13 -20.12 3.38 10.33
C LEU A 13 -20.68 2.95 8.96
N GLN A 14 -21.49 3.80 8.32
CA GLN A 14 -22.01 3.54 6.97
C GLN A 14 -20.89 3.48 5.93
N VAL A 15 -20.00 4.48 5.91
CA VAL A 15 -18.84 4.51 5.00
C VAL A 15 -17.98 3.26 5.20
N ARG A 16 -17.63 2.92 6.44
CA ARG A 16 -16.84 1.72 6.74
C ARG A 16 -17.54 0.44 6.27
N SER A 17 -18.85 0.34 6.46
CA SER A 17 -19.62 -0.81 5.98
C SER A 17 -19.50 -0.96 4.46
N VAL A 18 -19.59 0.15 3.71
CA VAL A 18 -19.40 0.15 2.26
C VAL A 18 -17.97 -0.26 1.89
N CYS A 19 -16.97 0.29 2.58
CA CYS A 19 -15.57 -0.06 2.36
C CYS A 19 -15.32 -1.56 2.55
N VAL A 20 -15.72 -2.14 3.68
CA VAL A 20 -15.41 -3.53 4.03
C VAL A 20 -16.25 -4.53 3.25
N LEU A 21 -17.56 -4.29 3.10
CA LEU A 21 -18.47 -5.27 2.50
C LEU A 21 -18.50 -5.21 0.97
N HIS A 22 -18.15 -4.07 0.39
CA HIS A 22 -18.16 -3.90 -1.06
C HIS A 22 -16.74 -3.72 -1.57
N LEU A 23 -16.10 -2.59 -1.26
CA LEU A 23 -14.89 -2.14 -1.98
C LEU A 23 -13.64 -2.98 -1.69
N LEU A 24 -13.48 -3.44 -0.44
CA LEU A 24 -12.37 -4.25 0.05
C LEU A 24 -12.84 -5.65 0.49
N SER A 25 -14.00 -6.08 -0.01
CA SER A 25 -14.47 -7.45 0.18
C SER A 25 -13.51 -8.44 -0.48
N HIS A 26 -13.48 -9.68 0.01
CA HIS A 26 -12.63 -10.74 -0.57
C HIS A 26 -12.85 -10.87 -2.09
N LYS A 27 -14.12 -10.87 -2.53
CA LYS A 27 -14.47 -10.96 -3.96
C LYS A 27 -13.93 -9.78 -4.76
N MET A 28 -14.03 -8.56 -4.25
CA MET A 28 -13.53 -7.37 -4.95
C MET A 28 -12.00 -7.33 -4.98
N VAL A 29 -11.33 -7.63 -3.87
CA VAL A 29 -9.85 -7.69 -3.84
C VAL A 29 -9.34 -8.74 -4.83
N GLN A 30 -9.99 -9.91 -4.91
CA GLN A 30 -9.65 -10.94 -5.88
C GLN A 30 -9.91 -10.51 -7.34
N SER A 31 -10.92 -9.67 -7.59
CA SER A 31 -11.17 -9.16 -8.95
C SER A 31 -10.03 -8.29 -9.52
N PHE A 32 -9.18 -7.74 -8.65
CA PHE A 32 -8.01 -6.95 -9.03
C PHE A 32 -6.71 -7.76 -9.17
N ARG A 33 -6.79 -9.09 -9.16
CA ARG A 33 -5.62 -9.97 -9.32
C ARG A 33 -4.81 -9.66 -10.58
N ILE A 34 -5.47 -9.56 -11.72
CA ILE A 34 -4.81 -9.30 -13.01
C ILE A 34 -4.02 -7.99 -12.96
N VAL A 35 -4.59 -6.94 -12.34
CA VAL A 35 -3.90 -5.66 -12.16
C VAL A 35 -2.62 -5.83 -11.33
N ARG A 36 -2.66 -6.59 -10.24
CA ARG A 36 -1.48 -6.82 -9.39
C ARG A 36 -0.41 -7.63 -10.14
N GLU A 37 -0.79 -8.67 -10.85
CA GLU A 37 0.13 -9.50 -11.64
C GLU A 37 0.79 -8.71 -12.78
N GLU A 38 0.03 -7.89 -13.51
CA GLU A 38 0.56 -7.02 -14.57
C GLU A 38 1.54 -5.97 -14.03
N GLU A 39 1.17 -5.20 -13.00
CA GLU A 39 2.05 -4.18 -12.44
C GLU A 39 3.30 -4.77 -11.79
N THR A 40 3.17 -5.95 -11.16
CA THR A 40 4.33 -6.69 -10.63
C THR A 40 5.26 -7.12 -11.76
N THR A 41 4.72 -7.59 -12.87
CA THR A 41 5.50 -7.95 -14.06
C THR A 41 6.23 -6.73 -14.62
N LEU A 42 5.55 -5.59 -14.74
CA LEU A 42 6.17 -4.33 -15.19
C LEU A 42 7.30 -3.87 -14.27
N MET A 43 7.14 -3.99 -12.95
CA MET A 43 8.21 -3.71 -11.99
C MET A 43 9.41 -4.63 -12.22
N VAL A 44 9.19 -5.94 -12.38
CA VAL A 44 10.27 -6.91 -12.65
C VAL A 44 11.02 -6.56 -13.93
N GLU A 45 10.32 -6.19 -15.01
CA GLU A 45 10.97 -5.79 -16.27
C GLU A 45 11.76 -4.48 -16.12
N LYS A 46 11.30 -3.52 -15.31
CA LYS A 46 12.06 -2.31 -14.99
C LYS A 46 13.35 -2.62 -14.24
N ILE A 47 13.29 -3.55 -13.26
CA ILE A 47 14.47 -4.01 -12.50
C ILE A 47 15.47 -4.69 -13.43
N ARG A 48 15.01 -5.57 -14.34
CA ARG A 48 15.85 -6.29 -15.32
C ARG A 48 16.67 -5.34 -16.21
N GLY A 49 16.15 -4.15 -16.52
CA GLY A 49 16.81 -3.18 -17.38
C GLY A 49 17.99 -2.41 -16.74
N SER A 50 18.25 -2.57 -15.44
CA SER A 50 19.25 -1.78 -14.71
C SER A 50 20.13 -2.67 -13.82
N SER A 51 21.44 -2.42 -13.82
CA SER A 51 22.37 -3.15 -12.93
C SER A 51 22.32 -2.65 -11.48
N VAL A 52 22.21 -1.33 -11.29
CA VAL A 52 22.00 -0.67 -9.99
C VAL A 52 20.56 -0.16 -9.96
N VAL A 53 19.81 -0.56 -8.94
CA VAL A 53 18.38 -0.29 -8.82
C VAL A 53 18.12 0.43 -7.51
N ASN A 54 17.47 1.59 -7.58
CA ASN A 54 16.81 2.17 -6.41
C ASN A 54 15.51 1.40 -6.17
N LEU A 55 15.56 0.39 -5.30
CA LEU A 55 14.44 -0.49 -5.06
C LEU A 55 13.30 0.25 -4.35
N SER A 56 13.59 1.23 -3.50
CA SER A 56 12.57 2.08 -2.87
C SER A 56 11.68 2.75 -3.92
N ASP A 57 12.30 3.38 -4.93
CA ASP A 57 11.55 4.03 -6.02
C ASP A 57 10.70 3.04 -6.82
N MET A 58 11.21 1.82 -7.05
CA MET A 58 10.47 0.78 -7.77
C MET A 58 9.26 0.29 -6.95
N LEU A 59 9.42 0.08 -5.65
CA LEU A 59 8.35 -0.38 -4.76
C LEU A 59 7.28 0.70 -4.56
N VAL A 60 7.69 1.97 -4.42
CA VAL A 60 6.78 3.12 -4.41
C VAL A 60 6.03 3.20 -5.74
N SER A 61 6.68 2.98 -6.88
CA SER A 61 6.01 2.99 -8.18
C SER A 61 5.00 1.85 -8.33
N LEU A 62 5.38 0.63 -7.94
CA LEU A 62 4.49 -0.53 -7.99
C LEU A 62 3.22 -0.28 -7.17
N THR A 63 3.36 0.09 -5.91
CA THR A 63 2.23 0.26 -4.99
C THR A 63 1.28 1.36 -5.46
N ASN A 64 1.82 2.50 -5.90
CA ASN A 64 1.01 3.57 -6.47
C ASN A 64 0.34 3.17 -7.78
N SER A 65 1.02 2.45 -8.68
CA SER A 65 0.45 2.01 -9.96
C SER A 65 -0.71 1.04 -9.76
N VAL A 66 -0.54 0.07 -8.86
CA VAL A 66 -1.57 -0.88 -8.46
C VAL A 66 -2.77 -0.15 -7.86
N ILE A 67 -2.54 0.70 -6.84
CA ILE A 67 -3.62 1.46 -6.20
C ILE A 67 -4.31 2.36 -7.21
N SER A 68 -3.56 3.02 -8.10
CA SER A 68 -4.10 3.93 -9.12
C SER A 68 -5.03 3.23 -10.08
N ARG A 69 -4.64 2.05 -10.59
CA ARG A 69 -5.50 1.25 -11.47
C ARG A 69 -6.72 0.69 -10.75
N VAL A 70 -6.57 0.28 -9.49
CA VAL A 70 -7.66 -0.28 -8.68
C VAL A 70 -8.72 0.78 -8.33
N THR A 71 -8.28 1.99 -8.00
CA THR A 71 -9.14 3.07 -7.51
C THR A 71 -9.69 3.95 -8.64
N LEU A 72 -8.86 4.24 -9.66
CA LEU A 72 -9.16 5.18 -10.73
C LEU A 72 -9.26 4.50 -12.11
N GLY A 73 -9.19 3.18 -12.20
CA GLY A 73 -9.36 2.43 -13.45
C GLY A 73 -8.20 2.53 -14.45
N ARG A 74 -7.22 3.41 -14.23
CA ARG A 74 -5.99 3.51 -15.06
C ARG A 74 -4.81 3.93 -14.20
N ASN A 75 -3.60 3.73 -14.71
CA ASN A 75 -2.39 4.18 -14.03
C ASN A 75 -2.13 5.66 -14.31
N TYR A 76 -2.19 6.47 -13.26
CA TYR A 76 -1.83 7.88 -13.27
C TYR A 76 -0.45 8.13 -12.69
N TRP A 77 0.21 7.15 -12.09
CA TRP A 77 1.50 7.33 -11.44
C TRP A 77 2.65 7.40 -12.45
N GLU A 78 2.60 6.55 -13.47
CA GLU A 78 3.62 6.46 -14.51
C GLU A 78 3.27 7.33 -15.74
N GLY A 79 4.30 7.86 -16.41
CA GLY A 79 4.14 8.58 -17.68
C GLY A 79 3.68 7.68 -18.84
N GLU A 80 3.17 8.27 -19.93
CA GLU A 80 2.48 7.60 -21.06
C GLU A 80 3.15 6.32 -21.59
N ALA A 81 4.48 6.19 -21.54
CA ALA A 81 5.20 5.01 -22.02
C ALA A 81 4.81 3.69 -21.34
N SER A 82 4.40 3.72 -20.06
CA SER A 82 3.94 2.49 -19.36
C SER A 82 2.51 2.12 -19.73
N ASN A 83 1.67 3.10 -20.04
CA ASN A 83 0.26 2.90 -20.39
C ASN A 83 0.11 2.31 -21.82
N GLU A 84 0.98 2.70 -22.76
CA GLU A 84 1.00 2.09 -24.10
C GLU A 84 1.35 0.60 -24.06
N ILE A 85 2.31 0.17 -23.23
CA ILE A 85 2.66 -1.25 -23.05
C ILE A 85 1.47 -2.04 -22.51
N MET A 86 0.69 -1.46 -21.61
CA MET A 86 -0.51 -2.06 -21.03
C MET A 86 -1.63 -2.26 -22.07
N TYR A 87 -1.93 -1.23 -22.86
CA TYR A 87 -2.94 -1.33 -23.94
C TYR A 87 -2.51 -2.31 -25.04
N VAL A 88 -1.23 -2.31 -25.40
CA VAL A 88 -0.67 -3.24 -26.39
C VAL A 88 -0.72 -4.68 -25.89
N ASN A 89 -0.43 -4.95 -24.62
CA ASN A 89 -0.51 -6.30 -24.07
C ASN A 89 -1.96 -6.81 -23.96
N GLN A 90 -2.90 -5.95 -23.56
CA GLN A 90 -4.31 -6.30 -23.43
C GLN A 90 -5.01 -6.51 -24.79
N GLU A 91 -4.56 -5.82 -25.85
CA GLU A 91 -5.00 -6.09 -27.22
C GLU A 91 -4.28 -7.29 -27.83
N ASN A 92 -3.00 -7.54 -27.54
CA ASN A 92 -2.27 -8.71 -28.03
C ASN A 92 -2.82 -10.03 -27.49
N GLU A 93 -3.33 -10.07 -26.24
CA GLU A 93 -4.04 -11.25 -25.72
C GLU A 93 -5.39 -11.49 -26.41
N LYS A 94 -6.00 -10.45 -26.99
CA LYS A 94 -7.27 -10.55 -27.75
C LYS A 94 -7.05 -10.67 -29.26
N ALA A 95 -5.85 -10.38 -29.77
CA ALA A 95 -5.54 -10.28 -31.19
C ALA A 95 -4.96 -11.58 -31.81
N ASN A 96 -5.08 -12.72 -31.14
CA ASN A 96 -4.81 -14.03 -31.78
C ASN A 96 -5.88 -14.44 -32.81
N GLU A 97 -6.76 -13.53 -33.24
CA GLU A 97 -7.80 -13.80 -34.22
C GLU A 97 -8.25 -12.54 -34.99
N PHE A 98 -7.35 -11.76 -35.60
CA PHE A 98 -7.74 -10.91 -36.77
C PHE A 98 -6.54 -10.31 -37.54
N SER A 99 -6.73 -10.14 -38.86
CA SER A 99 -5.74 -9.74 -39.88
C SER A 99 -5.25 -8.27 -39.79
N SER A 100 -3.98 -8.07 -40.17
CA SER A 100 -3.14 -6.87 -39.99
C SER A 100 -3.46 -5.62 -40.83
N SER A 101 -4.56 -5.55 -41.58
CA SER A 101 -4.83 -4.39 -42.47
C SER A 101 -5.66 -3.26 -41.87
N ASP A 102 -6.32 -3.47 -40.72
CA ASP A 102 -7.14 -2.43 -40.05
C ASP A 102 -6.36 -1.62 -38.99
N PHE A 103 -5.10 -1.98 -38.75
CA PHE A 103 -4.27 -1.48 -37.64
C PHE A 103 -3.79 -0.03 -37.86
N GLU A 104 -3.46 0.36 -39.09
CA GLU A 104 -2.90 1.70 -39.38
C GLU A 104 -3.95 2.82 -39.40
N GLN A 105 -5.22 2.50 -39.66
CA GLN A 105 -6.27 3.50 -39.80
C GLN A 105 -6.96 3.83 -38.46
N LYS A 106 -6.99 2.89 -37.51
CA LYS A 106 -7.50 3.11 -36.14
C LYS A 106 -6.50 3.82 -35.24
N SER A 107 -5.20 3.53 -35.39
CA SER A 107 -4.11 4.19 -34.65
C SER A 107 -4.09 5.72 -34.83
N LYS A 108 -4.49 6.23 -36.01
CA LYS A 108 -4.56 7.68 -36.27
C LYS A 108 -5.81 8.36 -35.72
N LYS A 109 -6.89 7.62 -35.41
CA LYS A 109 -8.18 8.19 -35.00
C LYS A 109 -8.35 8.30 -33.48
N THR A 110 -7.52 7.59 -32.71
CA THR A 110 -7.47 7.67 -31.24
C THR A 110 -6.33 8.58 -30.74
N LYS A 111 -5.82 9.49 -31.57
CA LYS A 111 -4.79 10.48 -31.19
C LYS A 111 -5.37 11.83 -30.74
N SER A 112 -6.68 11.95 -30.55
CA SER A 112 -7.30 13.21 -30.14
C SER A 112 -8.33 13.05 -29.03
N SER A 113 -7.87 12.88 -27.79
CA SER A 113 -8.55 13.46 -26.63
C SER A 113 -7.66 13.35 -25.38
N VAL A 114 -7.17 14.51 -24.96
CA VAL A 114 -6.59 14.85 -23.64
C VAL A 114 -5.34 14.06 -23.23
N SER A 115 -4.18 14.53 -23.70
CA SER A 115 -2.87 14.12 -23.19
C SER A 115 -2.34 15.07 -22.11
N LEU A 116 -1.45 14.51 -21.28
CA LEU A 116 -0.29 15.18 -20.67
C LEU A 116 -0.57 16.26 -19.60
N LYS A 117 -0.71 15.82 -18.33
CA LYS A 117 -0.28 16.53 -17.08
C LYS A 117 -0.58 15.78 -15.76
N GLY A 118 -1.29 14.64 -15.78
CA GLY A 118 -1.82 14.02 -14.55
C GLY A 118 -0.79 13.40 -13.59
N GLY A 119 0.25 12.72 -14.10
CA GLY A 119 1.04 11.85 -13.23
C GLY A 119 2.09 12.50 -12.35
N TRP A 120 2.80 13.50 -12.88
CA TRP A 120 3.69 14.32 -12.04
C TRP A 120 2.89 15.07 -10.96
N LYS A 121 1.67 15.54 -11.31
CA LYS A 121 0.77 16.24 -10.38
C LYS A 121 0.33 15.31 -9.24
N LEU A 122 -0.06 14.07 -9.54
CA LEU A 122 -0.44 13.09 -8.52
C LEU A 122 0.72 12.74 -7.58
N LYS A 123 1.93 12.54 -8.13
CA LYS A 123 3.13 12.27 -7.33
C LYS A 123 3.46 13.40 -6.36
N GLU A 124 3.37 14.64 -6.82
CA GLU A 124 3.59 15.83 -5.97
C GLU A 124 2.51 15.99 -4.89
N MET A 125 1.25 15.68 -5.22
CA MET A 125 0.14 15.74 -4.27
C MET A 125 0.27 14.69 -3.17
N ILE A 126 0.62 13.44 -3.51
CA ILE A 126 0.84 12.37 -2.52
C ILE A 126 2.04 12.67 -1.62
N GLY A 127 3.14 13.21 -2.18
CA GLY A 127 4.30 13.64 -1.37
C GLY A 127 3.93 14.70 -0.33
N ARG A 128 3.21 15.76 -0.75
CA ARG A 128 2.72 16.80 0.16
C ARG A 128 1.71 16.29 1.18
N LEU A 129 0.90 15.29 0.81
CA LEU A 129 -0.03 14.64 1.75
C LEU A 129 0.73 13.94 2.87
N ALA A 130 1.75 13.14 2.53
CA ALA A 130 2.59 12.45 3.50
C ALA A 130 3.31 13.44 4.44
N GLU A 131 3.86 14.53 3.88
CA GLU A 131 4.47 15.61 4.66
C GLU A 131 3.49 16.22 5.66
N LEU A 132 2.29 16.60 5.21
CA LEU A 132 1.29 17.24 6.07
C LEU A 132 0.80 16.32 7.19
N LEU A 133 0.57 15.04 6.87
CA LEU A 133 0.17 14.07 7.88
C LEU A 133 1.31 13.87 8.92
N GLY A 134 2.58 13.92 8.50
CA GLY A 134 3.73 13.77 9.39
C GLY A 134 4.02 14.95 10.33
N VAL A 135 3.36 16.10 10.17
CA VAL A 135 3.59 17.28 11.02
C VAL A 135 2.76 17.22 12.30
N VAL A 136 3.38 17.63 13.41
CA VAL A 136 2.68 17.83 14.68
C VAL A 136 1.80 19.08 14.60
N ASP A 137 0.48 18.89 14.62
CA ASP A 137 -0.48 19.97 14.80
C ASP A 137 -0.57 20.35 16.29
N ILE A 138 0.03 21.48 16.66
CA ILE A 138 0.02 21.99 18.04
C ILE A 138 -1.40 22.32 18.52
N GLY A 139 -2.31 22.69 17.61
CA GLY A 139 -3.71 22.99 17.89
C GLY A 139 -4.50 21.76 18.34
N VAL A 140 -4.09 20.56 17.95
CA VAL A 140 -4.70 19.30 18.41
C VAL A 140 -4.38 19.05 19.88
N TYR A 141 -3.17 19.36 20.33
CA TYR A 141 -2.73 19.14 21.72
C TYR A 141 -3.03 20.33 22.63
N ILE A 142 -2.99 21.53 22.06
CA ILE A 142 -3.16 22.80 22.77
C ILE A 142 -4.18 23.63 21.98
N PRO A 143 -5.50 23.43 22.20
CA PRO A 143 -6.55 24.03 21.37
C PRO A 143 -6.49 25.56 21.24
N TRP A 144 -6.06 26.26 22.28
CA TRP A 144 -5.91 27.72 22.27
C TRP A 144 -4.71 28.21 21.44
N LEU A 145 -3.84 27.31 20.98
CA LEU A 145 -2.73 27.57 20.05
C LEU A 145 -3.05 27.19 18.61
N SER A 146 -4.28 26.76 18.30
CA SER A 146 -4.70 26.42 16.93
C SER A 146 -4.47 27.54 15.91
N TRP A 147 -4.49 28.81 16.33
CA TRP A 147 -4.14 29.96 15.47
C TRP A 147 -2.71 29.91 14.91
N LEU A 148 -1.78 29.19 15.56
CA LEU A 148 -0.42 29.00 15.06
C LEU A 148 -0.40 28.27 13.72
N ASN A 149 -1.38 27.40 13.45
CA ASN A 149 -1.49 26.67 12.18
C ASN A 149 -1.73 27.61 10.98
N ARG A 150 -2.40 28.75 11.23
CA ARG A 150 -2.58 29.80 10.22
C ARG A 150 -1.29 30.56 9.95
N ILE A 151 -0.47 30.77 10.98
CA ILE A 151 0.77 31.54 10.88
C ILE A 151 1.91 30.72 10.28
N ASN A 152 2.05 29.46 10.68
CA ASN A 152 3.04 28.55 10.11
C ASN A 152 2.60 28.01 8.72
N GLY A 153 1.39 28.36 8.28
CA GLY A 153 0.84 28.04 6.97
C GLY A 153 0.34 26.59 6.82
N LEU A 154 0.24 25.81 7.90
CA LEU A 154 -0.30 24.44 7.86
C LEU A 154 -1.73 24.41 7.33
N ASP A 155 -2.61 25.29 7.83
CA ASP A 155 -4.00 25.39 7.36
C ASP A 155 -4.05 25.67 5.85
N GLY A 156 -3.27 26.66 5.39
CA GLY A 156 -3.23 27.05 3.98
C GLY A 156 -2.65 25.95 3.07
N LYS A 157 -1.64 25.21 3.53
CA LYS A 157 -1.08 24.05 2.81
C LYS A 157 -2.10 22.92 2.72
N ALA A 158 -2.79 22.60 3.82
CA ALA A 158 -3.82 21.56 3.87
C ALA A 158 -5.00 21.91 2.96
N GLU A 159 -5.53 23.12 3.04
CA GLU A 159 -6.61 23.60 2.17
C GLU A 159 -6.21 23.60 0.70
N LYS A 160 -4.98 24.03 0.38
CA LYS A 160 -4.48 24.00 -1.01
C LYS A 160 -4.42 22.58 -1.53
N LEU A 161 -3.87 21.65 -0.75
CA LEU A 161 -3.75 20.26 -1.15
C LEU A 161 -5.14 19.60 -1.30
N ALA A 162 -6.07 19.87 -0.39
CA ALA A 162 -7.45 19.38 -0.47
C ALA A 162 -8.12 19.83 -1.79
N ARG A 163 -8.02 21.12 -2.14
CA ARG A 163 -8.54 21.64 -3.42
C ARG A 163 -7.93 20.94 -4.63
N GLU A 164 -6.62 20.69 -4.62
CA GLU A 164 -5.96 19.99 -5.72
C GLU A 164 -6.41 18.54 -5.85
N PHE A 165 -6.69 17.85 -4.73
CA PHE A 165 -7.30 16.51 -4.72
C PHE A 165 -8.73 16.55 -5.27
N ASP A 166 -9.55 17.50 -4.84
CA ASP A 166 -10.92 17.66 -5.34
C ASP A 166 -10.93 17.88 -6.86
N GLU A 167 -10.12 18.82 -7.38
CA GLU A 167 -9.97 19.07 -8.82
C GLU A 167 -9.52 17.81 -9.58
N PHE A 168 -8.58 17.05 -9.01
CA PHE A 168 -8.08 15.83 -9.62
C PHE A 168 -9.17 14.76 -9.69
N ILE A 169 -9.87 14.50 -8.58
CA ILE A 169 -10.96 13.52 -8.53
C ILE A 169 -12.08 13.93 -9.48
N GLU A 170 -12.48 15.21 -9.51
CA GLU A 170 -13.49 15.71 -10.44
C GLU A 170 -13.09 15.46 -11.90
N ALA A 171 -11.83 15.70 -12.26
CA ALA A 171 -11.31 15.41 -13.60
C ALA A 171 -11.38 13.90 -13.92
N VAL A 172 -10.98 13.04 -12.98
CA VAL A 172 -11.07 11.58 -13.14
C VAL A 172 -12.52 11.12 -13.31
N VAL A 173 -13.43 11.61 -12.45
CA VAL A 173 -14.86 11.26 -12.49
C VAL A 173 -15.47 11.74 -13.80
N ALA A 174 -15.18 12.96 -14.23
CA ALA A 174 -15.65 13.50 -15.49
C ALA A 174 -15.22 12.60 -16.66
N GLU A 175 -13.95 12.19 -16.71
CA GLU A 175 -13.46 11.30 -17.76
C GLU A 175 -14.21 9.95 -17.76
N HIS A 176 -14.42 9.35 -16.59
CA HIS A 176 -15.14 8.08 -16.46
C HIS A 176 -16.62 8.17 -16.84
N VAL A 177 -17.25 9.32 -16.64
CA VAL A 177 -18.65 9.57 -17.01
C VAL A 177 -18.77 9.80 -18.52
N HIS A 178 -17.86 10.58 -19.12
CA HIS A 178 -17.87 10.85 -20.56
C HIS A 178 -17.46 9.63 -21.39
N GLY A 179 -16.58 8.76 -20.88
CA GLY A 179 -16.17 7.51 -21.55
C GLY A 179 -17.23 6.39 -21.54
N ARG A 180 -18.18 6.40 -20.59
CA ARG A 180 -19.18 5.33 -20.36
C ARG A 180 -20.53 5.52 -21.04
N ARG A 181 -20.62 6.25 -22.17
CA ARG A 181 -21.88 6.35 -22.93
C ARG A 181 -22.31 5.04 -23.64
N ARG A 182 -21.53 3.96 -23.50
CA ARG A 182 -21.93 2.58 -23.82
C ARG A 182 -21.58 1.68 -22.62
N GLU A 183 -22.60 1.06 -22.05
CA GLU A 183 -22.55 0.08 -20.95
C GLU A 183 -22.21 0.59 -19.54
N CYS A 184 -23.22 1.11 -18.82
CA CYS A 184 -23.28 0.91 -17.38
C CYS A 184 -24.73 0.82 -16.88
N ASN A 185 -25.25 -0.39 -16.81
CA ASN A 185 -26.35 -0.74 -15.93
C ASN A 185 -25.90 -1.98 -15.17
N LYS A 186 -25.22 -1.79 -14.02
CA LYS A 186 -25.23 -2.73 -12.86
C LYS A 186 -24.31 -2.38 -11.68
N ALA A 187 -23.36 -1.41 -11.75
CA ALA A 187 -22.38 -1.23 -10.66
C ALA A 187 -22.52 0.03 -9.78
N LEU A 188 -23.20 1.10 -10.21
CA LEU A 188 -23.42 2.28 -9.36
C LEU A 188 -24.90 2.39 -8.93
N ARG A 189 -25.28 1.62 -7.91
CA ARG A 189 -26.52 1.82 -7.13
C ARG A 189 -26.21 2.09 -5.66
N PHE A 190 -25.09 2.74 -5.37
CA PHE A 190 -24.83 3.28 -4.04
C PHE A 190 -25.15 4.77 -4.07
N ASN A 191 -26.01 5.19 -3.14
CA ASN A 191 -26.43 6.57 -2.93
C ASN A 191 -25.29 7.36 -2.24
N MET A 192 -24.09 7.27 -2.81
CA MET A 192 -22.87 7.90 -2.31
C MET A 192 -22.65 9.16 -3.13
N THR A 193 -22.62 10.31 -2.47
CA THR A 193 -22.31 11.59 -3.10
C THR A 193 -20.91 11.54 -3.72
N ILE A 194 -20.70 12.23 -4.83
CA ILE A 194 -19.38 12.36 -5.49
C ILE A 194 -18.29 12.77 -4.50
N TRP A 195 -18.60 13.68 -3.56
CA TRP A 195 -17.74 14.07 -2.44
C TRP A 195 -17.28 12.89 -1.58
N SER A 196 -18.20 12.02 -1.16
CA SER A 196 -17.87 10.84 -0.35
C SER A 196 -17.03 9.82 -1.12
N LEU A 197 -17.20 9.76 -2.44
CA LEU A 197 -16.33 8.96 -3.31
C LEU A 197 -14.92 9.56 -3.40
N GLY A 198 -14.80 10.89 -3.53
CA GLY A 198 -13.50 11.57 -3.57
C GLY A 198 -12.68 11.39 -2.31
N SER A 199 -13.27 11.61 -1.13
CA SER A 199 -12.58 11.38 0.15
C SER A 199 -12.17 9.91 0.31
N PHE A 200 -13.02 8.97 -0.12
CA PHE A 200 -12.68 7.55 -0.08
C PHE A 200 -11.50 7.18 -0.99
N LEU A 201 -11.46 7.73 -2.21
CA LEU A 201 -10.34 7.51 -3.13
C LEU A 201 -9.04 8.06 -2.52
N GLN A 202 -9.08 9.26 -1.93
CA GLN A 202 -7.94 9.84 -1.23
C GLN A 202 -7.46 8.96 -0.08
N ASP A 203 -8.36 8.46 0.76
CA ASP A 203 -8.03 7.55 1.86
C ASP A 203 -7.39 6.25 1.36
N MET A 204 -7.90 5.67 0.26
CA MET A 204 -7.31 4.47 -0.34
C MET A 204 -5.90 4.71 -0.87
N PHE A 205 -5.65 5.86 -1.51
CA PHE A 205 -4.32 6.21 -2.00
C PHE A 205 -3.33 6.44 -0.88
N GLY A 206 -3.67 7.31 0.07
CA GLY A 206 -2.78 7.62 1.19
C GLY A 206 -2.49 6.40 2.05
N ALA A 207 -3.52 5.64 2.44
CA ALA A 207 -3.35 4.50 3.33
C ALA A 207 -2.84 3.23 2.64
N GLY A 208 -3.08 3.06 1.34
CA GLY A 208 -2.72 1.84 0.61
C GLY A 208 -1.30 1.86 0.04
N THR A 209 -0.78 3.03 -0.33
CA THR A 209 0.56 3.16 -0.91
C THR A 209 1.63 3.11 0.17
N ASP A 210 1.63 4.10 1.07
CA ASP A 210 2.79 4.40 1.93
C ASP A 210 3.16 3.20 2.80
N THR A 211 2.17 2.62 3.49
CA THR A 211 2.39 1.48 4.37
C THR A 211 2.83 0.21 3.64
N THR A 212 2.34 -0.01 2.42
CA THR A 212 2.63 -1.25 1.67
C THR A 212 4.04 -1.23 1.12
N PHE A 213 4.51 -0.09 0.59
CA PHE A 213 5.88 -0.01 0.10
C PHE A 213 6.88 -0.09 1.26
N THR A 214 6.59 0.54 2.41
CA THR A 214 7.45 0.46 3.60
C THR A 214 7.63 -0.98 4.05
N LEU A 215 6.55 -1.76 4.09
CA LEU A 215 6.62 -3.18 4.43
C LEU A 215 7.50 -3.95 3.44
N LEU A 216 7.30 -3.75 2.14
CA LEU A 216 8.12 -4.38 1.11
C LEU A 216 9.60 -4.02 1.26
N GLU A 217 9.89 -2.74 1.46
CA GLU A 217 11.25 -2.22 1.59
C GLU A 217 11.96 -2.82 2.81
N TRP A 218 11.33 -2.79 3.99
CA TRP A 218 11.88 -3.42 5.19
C TRP A 218 12.05 -4.93 5.02
N THR A 219 11.12 -5.60 4.34
CA THR A 219 11.22 -7.04 4.13
C THR A 219 12.44 -7.38 3.27
N VAL A 220 12.68 -6.63 2.19
CA VAL A 220 13.87 -6.85 1.35
C VAL A 220 15.14 -6.48 2.11
N ALA A 221 15.15 -5.39 2.88
CA ALA A 221 16.29 -5.00 3.71
C ALA A 221 16.64 -6.10 4.75
N GLU A 222 15.64 -6.67 5.42
CA GLU A 222 15.85 -7.77 6.37
C GLU A 222 16.37 -9.04 5.69
N LEU A 223 15.89 -9.36 4.49
CA LEU A 223 16.40 -10.49 3.72
C LEU A 223 17.85 -10.27 3.26
N LEU A 224 18.22 -9.05 2.86
CA LEU A 224 19.60 -8.70 2.53
C LEU A 224 20.53 -8.77 3.74
N LYS A 225 20.02 -8.40 4.91
CA LYS A 225 20.76 -8.55 6.18
C LYS A 225 20.90 -10.01 6.62
N HIS A 226 19.89 -10.84 6.35
CA HIS A 226 19.82 -12.24 6.76
C HIS A 226 19.86 -13.20 5.57
N GLN A 227 21.06 -13.39 4.99
CA GLN A 227 21.27 -14.16 3.77
C GLN A 227 20.80 -15.63 3.84
N GLU A 228 20.87 -16.27 5.00
CA GLU A 228 20.34 -17.63 5.17
C GLU A 228 18.81 -17.68 5.05
N THR A 229 18.12 -16.64 5.54
CA THR A 229 16.68 -16.47 5.34
C THR A 229 16.35 -16.21 3.88
N MET A 230 17.12 -15.35 3.20
CA MET A 230 16.99 -15.13 1.75
C MET A 230 17.11 -16.43 0.96
N LYS A 231 18.14 -17.25 1.22
CA LYS A 231 18.34 -18.54 0.53
C LYS A 231 17.20 -19.52 0.76
N LYS A 232 16.67 -19.61 1.98
CA LYS A 232 15.50 -20.46 2.29
C LYS A 232 14.26 -20.01 1.51
N LEU A 233 14.00 -18.70 1.48
CA LEU A 233 12.88 -18.15 0.72
C LEU A 233 13.05 -18.38 -0.79
N GLN A 234 14.24 -18.10 -1.33
CA GLN A 234 14.58 -18.36 -2.72
C GLN A 234 14.39 -19.83 -3.10
N LYS A 235 14.69 -20.77 -2.21
CA LYS A 235 14.45 -22.20 -2.42
C LYS A 235 12.95 -22.51 -2.54
N GLU A 236 12.14 -22.06 -1.57
CA GLU A 236 10.69 -22.25 -1.60
C GLU A 236 10.07 -21.69 -2.89
N VAL A 237 10.40 -20.44 -3.22
CA VAL A 237 9.85 -19.74 -4.38
C VAL A 237 10.28 -20.41 -5.68
N LYS A 238 11.53 -20.89 -5.79
CA LYS A 238 12.03 -21.63 -6.96
C LYS A 238 11.33 -22.97 -7.14
N GLU A 239 11.08 -23.70 -6.05
CA GLU A 239 10.41 -25.00 -6.09
C GLU A 239 8.94 -24.87 -6.55
N ILE A 240 8.22 -23.89 -6.01
CA ILE A 240 6.81 -23.64 -6.36
C ILE A 240 6.67 -23.01 -7.75
N GLY A 241 7.57 -22.09 -8.11
CA GLY A 241 7.58 -21.39 -9.39
C GLY A 241 8.13 -22.21 -10.57
N ARG A 242 8.58 -23.45 -10.36
CA ARG A 242 9.34 -24.23 -11.34
C ARG A 242 8.69 -24.24 -12.73
N GLY A 243 9.43 -23.75 -13.73
CA GLY A 243 9.00 -23.71 -15.13
C GLY A 243 8.08 -22.54 -15.49
N LYS A 244 7.73 -21.67 -14.55
CA LYS A 244 6.91 -20.48 -14.79
C LYS A 244 7.76 -19.27 -15.10
N ARG A 245 7.24 -18.41 -15.99
CA ARG A 245 7.87 -17.12 -16.28
C ARG A 245 7.74 -16.15 -15.10
N TYR A 246 6.61 -16.10 -14.41
CA TYR A 246 6.39 -15.29 -13.20
C TYR A 246 5.60 -16.10 -12.18
N ILE A 247 5.69 -15.70 -10.90
CA ILE A 247 4.84 -16.24 -9.84
C ILE A 247 3.47 -15.58 -9.95
N ALA A 248 2.40 -16.38 -9.99
CA ALA A 248 1.02 -15.91 -10.00
C ALA A 248 0.42 -15.92 -8.59
N GLU A 249 -0.69 -15.22 -8.35
CA GLU A 249 -1.29 -15.17 -7.01
C GLU A 249 -1.74 -16.54 -6.48
N ASP A 250 -2.18 -17.45 -7.36
CA ASP A 250 -2.58 -18.81 -6.95
C ASP A 250 -1.42 -19.63 -6.37
N ASP A 251 -0.17 -19.27 -6.69
CA ASP A 251 1.01 -19.95 -6.17
C ASP A 251 1.31 -19.57 -4.71
N LEU A 252 0.89 -18.36 -4.31
CA LEU A 252 1.17 -17.79 -2.99
C LEU A 252 0.51 -18.58 -1.86
N GLU A 253 -0.58 -19.31 -2.15
CA GLU A 253 -1.24 -20.16 -1.16
C GLU A 253 -0.24 -21.13 -0.51
N LYS A 254 0.67 -21.69 -1.32
CA LYS A 254 1.67 -22.72 -0.94
C LYS A 254 2.97 -22.16 -0.38
N MET A 255 3.20 -20.84 -0.48
CA MET A 255 4.43 -20.17 -0.04
C MET A 255 4.37 -19.85 1.45
N HIS A 256 4.54 -20.86 2.30
CA HIS A 256 4.40 -20.73 3.75
C HIS A 256 5.55 -19.95 4.39
N TYR A 257 6.78 -20.11 3.88
CA TYR A 257 7.95 -19.38 4.36
C TYR A 257 7.91 -17.92 3.94
N LEU A 258 7.47 -17.59 2.73
CA LEU A 258 7.18 -16.21 2.30
C LEU A 258 6.25 -15.50 3.28
N LYS A 259 5.14 -16.15 3.64
CA LYS A 259 4.16 -15.61 4.61
C LYS A 259 4.78 -15.42 5.98
N ALA A 260 5.62 -16.35 6.42
CA ALA A 260 6.34 -16.26 7.69
C ALA A 260 7.34 -15.09 7.71
N VAL A 261 8.07 -14.86 6.60
CA VAL A 261 8.99 -13.73 6.42
C VAL A 261 8.24 -12.40 6.50
N ILE A 262 7.11 -12.27 5.80
CA ILE A 262 6.30 -11.04 5.82
C ILE A 262 5.71 -10.81 7.23
N LYS A 263 5.26 -11.87 7.92
CA LYS A 263 4.79 -11.77 9.30
C LYS A 263 5.88 -11.30 10.26
N GLU A 264 7.09 -11.83 10.15
CA GLU A 264 8.21 -11.40 11.00
C GLU A 264 8.65 -9.98 10.68
N CYS A 265 8.63 -9.58 9.40
CA CYS A 265 8.86 -8.19 9.03
C CYS A 265 7.77 -7.28 9.60
N LEU A 266 6.50 -7.66 9.55
CA LEU A 266 5.41 -6.88 10.16
C LEU A 266 5.57 -6.76 11.67
N ARG A 267 6.11 -7.79 12.35
CA ARG A 267 6.36 -7.77 13.79
C ARG A 267 7.45 -6.76 14.16
N LEU A 268 8.58 -6.81 13.47
CA LEU A 268 9.72 -5.92 13.76
C LEU A 268 9.51 -4.52 13.17
N HIS A 269 9.10 -4.43 11.91
CA HIS A 269 8.99 -3.18 11.16
C HIS A 269 7.53 -2.89 10.80
N THR A 270 6.66 -2.83 11.82
CA THR A 270 5.27 -2.40 11.61
C THR A 270 5.28 -0.97 11.07
N PRO A 271 4.72 -0.69 9.87
CA PRO A 271 4.76 0.65 9.27
C PRO A 271 4.21 1.72 10.22
N LEU A 272 3.11 1.42 10.94
CA LEU A 272 2.47 2.30 11.92
C LEU A 272 2.72 1.79 13.36
N PRO A 273 3.84 2.15 14.02
CA PRO A 273 4.27 1.59 15.31
C PRO A 273 3.33 1.88 16.50
N ILE A 274 2.53 2.94 16.39
CA ILE A 274 1.58 3.40 17.44
C ILE A 274 0.11 3.27 16.96
N LEU A 275 -0.09 2.67 15.78
CA LEU A 275 -1.36 2.64 15.04
C LEU A 275 -1.99 4.04 14.87
N LEU A 276 -3.21 4.09 14.34
CA LEU A 276 -3.99 5.32 14.30
C LEU A 276 -4.62 5.59 15.68
N PRO A 277 -4.58 6.84 16.17
CA PRO A 277 -5.16 7.22 17.46
C PRO A 277 -6.63 6.80 17.61
N ARG A 278 -7.00 6.41 18.83
CA ARG A 278 -8.38 6.13 19.24
C ARG A 278 -8.84 7.20 20.22
N GLU A 279 -10.14 7.33 20.38
CA GLU A 279 -10.75 8.20 21.38
C GLU A 279 -11.79 7.42 22.18
N SER A 280 -11.80 7.61 23.50
CA SER A 280 -12.81 7.01 24.36
C SER A 280 -14.15 7.72 24.19
N LEU A 281 -15.20 6.99 23.79
CA LEU A 281 -16.55 7.58 23.60
C LEU A 281 -17.33 7.77 24.90
N LYS A 282 -16.89 7.12 25.98
CA LYS A 282 -17.55 7.12 27.29
C LYS A 282 -16.53 6.79 28.36
N ASP A 283 -16.81 7.20 29.60
CA ASP A 283 -15.99 6.83 30.74
C ASP A 283 -15.90 5.30 30.86
N VAL A 284 -14.69 4.79 31.04
CA VAL A 284 -14.42 3.35 31.08
C VAL A 284 -13.27 3.05 32.04
N ARG A 285 -13.32 1.90 32.70
CA ARG A 285 -12.22 1.40 33.52
C ARG A 285 -11.45 0.32 32.78
N VAL A 286 -10.14 0.46 32.65
CA VAL A 286 -9.24 -0.50 31.99
C VAL A 286 -8.09 -0.84 32.94
N MET A 287 -7.92 -2.13 33.26
CA MET A 287 -6.89 -2.60 34.20
C MET A 287 -6.86 -1.87 35.55
N GLY A 288 -8.03 -1.39 36.01
CA GLY A 288 -8.16 -0.63 37.26
C GLY A 288 -7.97 0.88 37.13
N TYR A 289 -7.59 1.39 35.95
CA TYR A 289 -7.47 2.81 35.67
C TYR A 289 -8.77 3.38 35.09
N ASP A 290 -9.21 4.52 35.60
CA ASP A 290 -10.34 5.26 35.06
C ASP A 290 -9.88 6.10 33.85
N ILE A 291 -10.57 5.94 32.70
CA ILE A 291 -10.32 6.62 31.43
C ILE A 291 -11.58 7.39 31.07
N ASP A 292 -11.50 8.72 31.13
CA ASP A 292 -12.61 9.61 30.84
C ASP A 292 -12.95 9.63 29.33
N ALA A 293 -14.21 9.93 29.01
CA ALA A 293 -14.65 10.21 27.65
C ALA A 293 -13.83 11.36 27.03
N GLY A 294 -13.50 11.25 25.74
CA GLY A 294 -12.64 12.18 25.02
C GLY A 294 -11.13 11.91 25.18
N THR A 295 -10.73 10.96 26.04
CA THR A 295 -9.31 10.61 26.17
C THR A 295 -8.79 9.94 24.91
N GLN A 296 -7.70 10.48 24.35
CA GLN A 296 -6.97 9.85 23.25
C GLN A 296 -6.20 8.62 23.75
N VAL A 297 -6.29 7.52 23.01
CA VAL A 297 -5.63 6.26 23.30
C VAL A 297 -4.73 5.86 22.12
N LEU A 298 -3.46 5.66 22.41
CA LEU A 298 -2.42 5.25 21.47
C LEU A 298 -1.99 3.82 21.77
N VAL A 299 -1.96 2.96 20.76
CA VAL A 299 -1.62 1.53 20.94
C VAL A 299 -0.22 1.28 20.40
N ASN A 300 0.75 1.17 21.31
CA ASN A 300 2.15 0.96 20.96
C ASN A 300 2.41 -0.49 20.53
N VAL A 301 2.05 -0.82 19.29
CA VAL A 301 2.24 -2.16 18.72
C VAL A 301 3.71 -2.51 18.55
N ARG A 302 4.60 -1.52 18.37
CA ARG A 302 6.05 -1.74 18.35
C ARG A 302 6.55 -2.34 19.66
N ALA A 303 6.08 -1.81 20.80
CA ALA A 303 6.43 -2.33 22.11
C ALA A 303 5.84 -3.73 22.34
N ILE A 304 4.56 -3.94 22.01
CA ILE A 304 3.90 -5.26 22.11
C ILE A 304 4.66 -6.32 21.31
N ALA A 305 5.02 -5.99 20.06
CA ALA A 305 5.70 -6.90 19.15
C ALA A 305 7.14 -7.23 19.56
N ARG A 306 7.72 -6.49 20.52
CA ARG A 306 9.07 -6.67 21.07
C ARG A 306 9.07 -7.04 22.56
N ASP A 307 7.90 -7.31 23.14
CA ASP A 307 7.80 -7.66 24.55
C ASP A 307 8.40 -9.08 24.77
N PRO A 308 9.47 -9.22 25.58
CA PRO A 308 10.09 -10.52 25.86
C PRO A 308 9.17 -11.48 26.62
N SER A 309 8.07 -10.99 27.21
CA SER A 309 7.05 -11.84 27.82
C SER A 309 6.18 -12.57 26.80
N SER A 310 6.07 -12.02 25.58
CA SER A 310 5.27 -12.57 24.48
C SER A 310 6.13 -13.19 23.38
N TRP A 311 7.35 -12.70 23.19
CA TRP A 311 8.23 -13.08 22.08
C TRP A 311 9.60 -13.53 22.56
N GLU A 312 9.94 -14.80 22.27
CA GLU A 312 11.29 -15.33 22.47
C GLU A 312 12.26 -14.65 21.48
N HIS A 313 13.39 -14.13 22.00
CA HIS A 313 14.37 -13.36 21.21
C HIS A 313 13.69 -12.22 20.41
N PRO A 314 13.10 -11.22 21.08
CA PRO A 314 12.18 -10.28 20.44
C PRO A 314 12.84 -9.35 19.41
N GLU A 315 14.15 -9.10 19.50
CA GLU A 315 14.87 -8.24 18.55
C GLU A 315 15.45 -9.01 17.36
N GLU A 316 15.41 -10.34 17.37
CA GLU A 316 15.94 -11.17 16.28
C GLU A 316 14.91 -11.35 15.16
N PHE A 317 15.33 -11.17 13.91
CA PHE A 317 14.53 -11.47 12.72
C PHE A 317 14.53 -12.98 12.46
N ARG A 318 13.49 -13.67 12.96
CA ARG A 318 13.38 -15.14 12.92
C ARG A 318 12.01 -15.59 12.37
N PRO A 319 11.82 -15.63 11.03
CA PRO A 319 10.57 -16.06 10.39
C PRO A 319 10.06 -17.43 10.84
N GLU A 320 10.95 -18.35 11.22
CA GLU A 320 10.61 -19.71 11.64
C GLU A 320 9.58 -19.75 12.78
N ARG A 321 9.48 -18.69 13.60
CA ARG A 321 8.48 -18.60 14.67
C ARG A 321 7.03 -18.64 14.16
N PHE A 322 6.81 -18.33 12.88
CA PHE A 322 5.47 -18.32 12.27
C PHE A 322 5.12 -19.59 11.48
N LEU A 323 6.06 -20.51 11.24
CA LEU A 323 5.79 -21.70 10.41
C LEU A 323 4.85 -22.72 11.07
N ASN A 324 4.98 -22.91 12.38
CA ASN A 324 4.18 -23.85 13.17
C ASN A 324 3.33 -23.12 14.23
N SER A 325 3.04 -21.84 13.99
CA SER A 325 2.28 -21.00 14.91
C SER A 325 0.90 -20.68 14.33
N SER A 326 -0.11 -20.66 15.19
CA SER A 326 -1.45 -20.17 14.83
C SER A 326 -1.57 -18.66 14.87
N ILE A 327 -0.55 -17.94 15.35
CA ILE A 327 -0.55 -16.48 15.49
C ILE A 327 -0.78 -15.81 14.13
N ASP A 328 -1.77 -14.91 14.09
CA ASP A 328 -2.16 -14.23 12.86
C ASP A 328 -2.56 -12.78 13.11
N PHE A 329 -2.30 -11.93 12.11
CA PHE A 329 -2.61 -10.49 12.19
C PHE A 329 -4.10 -10.18 11.99
N LYS A 330 -4.98 -11.17 12.12
CA LYS A 330 -6.45 -11.05 11.96
C LYS A 330 -7.13 -10.36 13.16
N GLY A 331 -6.34 -9.84 14.10
CA GLY A 331 -6.83 -9.07 15.25
C GLY A 331 -7.41 -9.92 16.37
N LYS A 332 -6.98 -11.19 16.48
CA LYS A 332 -7.35 -12.11 17.57
C LYS A 332 -6.17 -12.40 18.51
N ASP A 333 -4.95 -12.42 17.97
CA ASP A 333 -3.71 -12.60 18.71
C ASP A 333 -3.15 -11.22 19.05
N PHE A 334 -3.35 -10.77 20.29
CA PHE A 334 -3.05 -9.39 20.69
C PHE A 334 -1.56 -9.08 20.80
N GLU A 335 -0.73 -10.12 20.90
CA GLU A 335 0.72 -10.05 20.76
C GLU A 335 1.17 -9.69 19.32
N PHE A 336 0.27 -9.80 18.32
CA PHE A 336 0.57 -9.55 16.91
C PHE A 336 -0.59 -8.84 16.18
N ILE A 337 -0.67 -7.53 16.33
CA ILE A 337 -1.74 -6.68 15.74
C ILE A 337 -1.21 -5.55 14.82
N PRO A 338 -0.37 -5.84 13.82
CA PRO A 338 0.20 -4.81 12.94
C PRO A 338 -0.85 -4.06 12.12
N PHE A 339 -2.02 -4.65 11.90
CA PHE A 339 -3.19 -4.02 11.24
C PHE A 339 -4.24 -3.51 12.24
N GLY A 340 -3.90 -3.47 13.53
CA GLY A 340 -4.83 -3.22 14.62
C GLY A 340 -5.86 -4.34 14.82
N ALA A 341 -6.78 -4.13 15.76
CA ALA A 341 -7.81 -5.09 16.11
C ALA A 341 -9.20 -4.45 16.32
N GLY A 342 -10.21 -5.33 16.36
CA GLY A 342 -11.60 -4.98 16.66
C GLY A 342 -12.30 -4.16 15.57
N ARG A 343 -13.31 -3.37 15.97
CA ARG A 343 -14.21 -2.65 15.05
C ARG A 343 -13.52 -1.70 14.07
N ARG A 344 -12.29 -1.27 14.38
CA ARG A 344 -11.50 -0.31 13.60
C ARG A 344 -10.16 -0.90 13.14
N GLY A 345 -10.06 -2.24 13.04
CA GLY A 345 -8.94 -2.88 12.35
C GLY A 345 -8.85 -2.45 10.88
N CYS A 346 -7.68 -2.57 10.28
CA CYS A 346 -7.44 -2.15 8.90
C CYS A 346 -8.42 -2.85 7.94
N PRO A 347 -9.18 -2.09 7.12
CA PRO A 347 -10.04 -2.70 6.10
C PRO A 347 -9.24 -3.21 4.89
N GLY A 348 -8.01 -2.70 4.68
CA GLY A 348 -7.16 -3.00 3.53
C GLY A 348 -6.20 -4.19 3.71
N THR A 349 -6.28 -4.94 4.81
CA THR A 349 -5.32 -6.03 5.14
C THR A 349 -5.13 -7.00 3.99
N LEU A 350 -6.23 -7.53 3.42
CA LEU A 350 -6.14 -8.51 2.34
C LEU A 350 -5.48 -7.93 1.08
N PHE A 351 -5.79 -6.67 0.75
CA PHE A 351 -5.21 -6.01 -0.41
C PHE A 351 -3.70 -5.79 -0.23
N ALA A 352 -3.28 -5.25 0.92
CA ALA A 352 -1.87 -4.99 1.21
C ALA A 352 -1.04 -6.28 1.20
N ILE A 353 -1.56 -7.35 1.80
CA ILE A 353 -0.87 -8.66 1.86
C ILE A 353 -0.74 -9.27 0.46
N ASN A 354 -1.79 -9.27 -0.38
CA ASN A 354 -1.69 -9.81 -1.74
C ASN A 354 -0.66 -9.07 -2.59
N VAL A 355 -0.61 -7.73 -2.50
CA VAL A 355 0.41 -6.92 -3.21
C VAL A 355 1.81 -7.26 -2.69
N THR A 356 1.98 -7.33 -1.38
CA THR A 356 3.27 -7.59 -0.74
C THR A 356 3.80 -8.99 -1.09
N GLU A 357 2.97 -10.03 -0.92
CA GLU A 357 3.33 -11.41 -1.22
C GLU A 357 3.73 -11.59 -2.69
N LEU A 358 2.91 -11.07 -3.62
CA LEU A 358 3.15 -11.21 -5.05
C LEU A 358 4.44 -10.50 -5.51
N ALA A 359 4.64 -9.28 -5.03
CA ALA A 359 5.81 -8.48 -5.37
C ALA A 359 7.08 -9.10 -4.82
N LEU A 360 7.09 -9.47 -3.53
CA LEU A 360 8.25 -10.07 -2.88
C LEU A 360 8.60 -11.43 -3.51
N ALA A 361 7.59 -12.27 -3.76
CA ALA A 361 7.80 -13.57 -4.41
C ALA A 361 8.46 -13.39 -5.78
N ASN A 362 7.99 -12.47 -6.62
CA ASN A 362 8.56 -12.25 -7.94
C ASN A 362 9.96 -11.61 -7.91
N ILE A 363 10.23 -10.69 -6.99
CA ILE A 363 11.58 -10.12 -6.80
C ILE A 363 12.57 -11.23 -6.46
N VAL A 364 12.24 -12.05 -5.45
CA VAL A 364 13.12 -13.11 -4.95
C VAL A 364 13.23 -14.29 -5.94
N TYR A 365 12.17 -14.55 -6.72
CA TYR A 365 12.19 -15.54 -7.80
C TYR A 365 13.16 -15.17 -8.91
N LYS A 366 13.21 -13.88 -9.28
CA LYS A 366 13.87 -13.39 -10.48
C LYS A 366 15.26 -12.85 -10.28
N PHE A 367 15.60 -12.39 -9.08
CA PHE A 367 16.84 -11.67 -8.86
C PHE A 367 17.63 -12.21 -7.68
N ASP A 368 18.94 -12.27 -7.88
CA ASP A 368 19.92 -12.27 -6.81
C ASP A 368 20.25 -10.82 -6.47
N LEU A 369 19.80 -10.41 -5.29
CA LEU A 369 20.01 -9.06 -4.79
C LEU A 369 21.28 -9.00 -3.95
N SER A 370 22.08 -7.98 -4.18
CA SER A 370 23.28 -7.69 -3.39
C SER A 370 23.43 -6.18 -3.18
N LEU A 371 24.27 -5.78 -2.23
CA LEU A 371 24.52 -4.36 -1.99
C LEU A 371 25.56 -3.82 -3.00
N PRO A 372 25.45 -2.54 -3.41
CA PRO A 372 26.46 -1.89 -4.24
C PRO A 372 27.84 -1.88 -3.59
N ASP A 373 28.88 -1.65 -4.40
CA ASP A 373 30.26 -1.42 -3.97
C ASP A 373 30.91 -2.53 -3.12
N GLY A 374 30.33 -3.74 -3.15
CA GLY A 374 30.82 -4.88 -2.38
C GLY A 374 30.55 -4.78 -0.87
N ALA A 375 29.62 -3.90 -0.46
CA ALA A 375 29.21 -3.76 0.93
C ALA A 375 28.64 -5.09 1.46
N SER A 376 28.95 -5.38 2.73
CA SER A 376 28.48 -6.59 3.40
C SER A 376 27.08 -6.38 3.99
N SER A 377 26.41 -7.47 4.35
CA SER A 377 25.11 -7.42 5.06
C SER A 377 25.17 -6.64 6.38
N GLU A 378 26.36 -6.54 6.99
CA GLU A 378 26.60 -5.82 8.25
C GLU A 378 26.64 -4.29 8.03
N ASP A 379 27.00 -3.86 6.83
CA ASP A 379 27.08 -2.45 6.43
C ASP A 379 25.71 -1.87 6.04
N LEU A 380 24.68 -2.71 5.93
CA LEU A 380 23.33 -2.27 5.58
C LEU A 380 22.75 -1.41 6.69
N ASP A 381 22.54 -0.13 6.39
CA ASP A 381 21.89 0.80 7.30
C ASP A 381 20.42 0.40 7.55
N MET A 382 20.13 0.00 8.78
CA MET A 382 18.79 -0.34 9.26
C MET A 382 18.18 0.76 10.14
N SER A 383 18.73 1.98 10.08
CA SER A 383 18.18 3.11 10.82
C SER A 383 16.83 3.57 10.27
N GLU A 384 15.98 4.01 11.18
CA GLU A 384 14.62 4.45 10.91
C GLU A 384 14.58 5.95 10.63
N GLY A 385 13.74 6.34 9.67
CA GLY A 385 13.36 7.72 9.42
C GLY A 385 12.27 8.21 10.38
N THR A 386 11.97 9.50 10.30
CA THR A 386 10.90 10.13 11.08
C THR A 386 9.64 10.29 10.24
N GLY A 387 8.47 10.01 10.81
CA GLY A 387 7.19 10.20 10.14
C GLY A 387 6.06 9.45 10.85
N ILE A 388 4.85 9.51 10.28
CA ILE A 388 3.75 8.62 10.70
C ILE A 388 4.12 7.16 10.45
N THR A 389 4.64 6.91 9.26
CA THR A 389 5.16 5.61 8.86
C THR A 389 6.66 5.55 9.13
N ILE A 390 7.13 4.47 9.76
CA ILE A 390 8.55 4.25 9.99
C ILE A 390 9.20 3.77 8.69
N HIS A 391 9.66 4.72 7.88
CA HIS A 391 10.47 4.45 6.69
C HIS A 391 11.92 4.09 7.08
N ARG A 392 12.66 3.47 6.16
CA ARG A 392 14.13 3.46 6.28
C ARG A 392 14.65 4.89 6.17
N LYS A 393 15.71 5.21 6.91
CA LYS A 393 16.34 6.54 6.85
C LYS A 393 16.89 6.85 5.46
N ASN A 394 17.46 5.83 4.81
CA ASN A 394 18.07 5.93 3.49
C ASN A 394 17.38 4.95 2.53
N PRO A 395 17.16 5.34 1.24
CA PRO A 395 16.63 4.44 0.22
C PRO A 395 17.44 3.15 0.09
N LEU A 396 16.77 2.06 -0.29
CA LEU A 396 17.35 0.76 -0.56
C LEU A 396 17.88 0.71 -2.00
N ILE A 397 19.19 0.87 -2.14
CA ILE A 397 19.88 0.72 -3.43
C ILE A 397 20.50 -0.68 -3.48
N VAL A 398 20.24 -1.43 -4.55
CA VAL A 398 20.69 -2.81 -4.71
C VAL A 398 21.25 -3.06 -6.11
N LEU A 399 22.14 -4.03 -6.22
CA LEU A 399 22.48 -4.69 -7.47
C LEU A 399 21.52 -5.87 -7.68
N ALA A 400 20.89 -5.94 -8.85
CA ALA A 400 19.94 -7.01 -9.18
C ALA A 400 20.49 -7.86 -10.35
N ALA A 401 20.98 -9.05 -10.06
CA ALA A 401 21.41 -10.01 -11.07
C ALA A 401 20.27 -10.98 -11.40
N GLU A 402 19.96 -11.17 -12.68
CA GLU A 402 18.89 -12.10 -13.06
C GLU A 402 19.25 -13.56 -12.77
N ARG A 403 18.30 -14.28 -12.16
CA ARG A 403 18.39 -15.72 -11.87
C ARG A 403 17.93 -16.52 -13.08
N LEU A 404 18.75 -17.50 -13.48
CA LEU A 404 18.50 -18.46 -14.57
C LEU A 404 17.55 -19.59 -14.15
#